data_AF-A0A8A3NZ84-F1
#
_entry.id   AF-A0A8A3NZ84-F1
#
_cell.length_a   1.000
_cell.length_b   1.000
_cell.length_c   1.000
_cell.angle_alpha   90.00
_cell.angle_beta   90.00
_cell.angle_gamma   90.00
#
_symmetry.space_group_name_H-M   'P 1'
#
loop_
_entity.id
_entity.type
_entity.pdbx_description
1 polymer ?
#
loop_
_entity_poly.entity_id
_entity_poly.type
_entity_poly.pdbx_seq_one_letter_code
_entity_poly.pdbx_strand_id
1 'polypeptide(L)'
;MSAQAAGKVAAQAAKGAAKAADGHILNKGAKKDPELYILFGIMAGAFGLSGYYLGGKPTSASSEVKVNVAPGTMPWQTESSKGDGARHDFKYQYHPAGDPRNPPRDAPSALHSVIVPNVNLPKELHDKYNKWGKDGY
;
A
#
# COMPACT_ATOMS: atom_id res chain seq x y z
N MET A 1 12.21 6.23 19.90
CA MET A 1 12.88 7.52 19.58
C MET A 1 11.79 8.52 19.19
N SER A 2 11.69 9.65 19.90
CA SER A 2 10.54 10.57 19.80
C SER A 2 10.55 11.36 18.48
N ALA A 3 9.35 11.62 17.92
CA ALA A 3 9.17 12.40 16.68
C ALA A 3 9.84 13.79 16.73
N GLN A 4 9.95 14.38 17.93
CA GLN A 4 10.66 15.63 18.16
C GLN A 4 12.18 15.53 17.94
N ALA A 5 12.79 14.38 18.18
CA ALA A 5 14.21 14.14 17.90
C ALA A 5 14.47 14.04 16.39
N ALA A 6 13.59 13.34 15.66
CA ALA A 6 13.66 13.25 14.20
C ALA A 6 13.46 14.62 13.53
N GLY A 7 12.52 15.45 14.02
CA GLY A 7 12.31 16.80 13.52
C GLY A 7 13.50 17.74 13.76
N LYS A 8 14.19 17.62 14.89
CA LYS A 8 15.41 18.40 15.17
C LYS A 8 16.59 17.97 14.29
N VAL A 9 16.76 16.67 14.04
CA VAL A 9 17.79 16.15 13.13
C VAL A 9 17.51 16.57 11.69
N ALA A 10 16.26 16.51 11.24
CA ALA A 10 15.87 16.99 9.91
C ALA A 10 16.09 18.50 9.75
N ALA A 11 15.78 19.30 10.78
CA ALA A 11 16.03 20.75 10.78
C ALA A 11 17.53 21.10 10.79
N GLN A 12 18.36 20.33 11.51
CA GLN A 12 19.83 20.47 11.47
C GLN A 12 20.41 20.04 10.12
N ALA A 13 19.90 18.97 9.52
CA ALA A 13 20.28 18.53 8.18
C ALA A 13 19.90 19.58 7.12
N ALA A 14 18.72 20.19 7.23
CA ALA A 14 18.27 21.27 6.35
C ALA A 14 19.14 22.54 6.50
N LYS A 15 19.50 22.92 7.73
CA LYS A 15 20.45 24.03 7.97
C LYS A 15 21.86 23.74 7.45
N GLY A 16 22.33 22.50 7.59
CA GLY A 16 23.61 22.04 7.03
C GLY A 16 23.61 22.06 5.50
N ALA A 17 22.52 21.60 4.88
CA ALA A 17 22.32 21.65 3.43
C ALA A 17 22.25 23.09 2.90
N ALA A 18 21.58 24.00 3.62
CA ALA A 18 21.53 25.43 3.25
C ALA A 18 22.92 26.09 3.32
N LYS A 19 23.75 25.72 4.31
CA LYS A 19 25.13 26.22 4.42
C LYS A 19 26.08 25.58 3.39
N ALA A 20 25.81 24.34 2.99
CA ALA A 20 26.50 23.69 1.87
C ALA A 20 26.06 24.25 0.51
N ALA A 21 24.86 24.81 0.42
CA ALA A 21 24.34 25.47 -0.78
C ALA A 21 24.97 26.85 -1.07
N ASP A 22 25.89 27.34 -0.22
CA ASP A 22 26.85 28.38 -0.59
C ASP A 22 27.73 27.85 -1.73
N GLY A 23 27.22 27.95 -2.96
CA GLY A 23 27.79 27.35 -4.17
C GLY A 23 29.22 27.78 -4.45
N HIS A 24 29.72 28.83 -3.80
CA HIS A 24 31.10 29.29 -3.90
C HIS A 24 32.11 28.30 -3.28
N ILE A 25 31.75 27.58 -2.20
CA ILE A 25 32.66 26.62 -1.54
C ILE A 25 32.70 25.31 -2.31
N LEU A 26 31.54 24.81 -2.74
CA LEU A 26 31.43 23.57 -3.52
C LEU A 26 32.10 23.71 -4.89
N ASN A 27 31.92 24.83 -5.59
CA ASN A 27 32.61 25.07 -6.87
C ASN A 27 34.12 25.21 -6.69
N LYS A 28 34.60 25.78 -5.58
CA LYS A 28 36.03 25.90 -5.30
C LYS A 28 36.67 24.55 -4.96
N GLY A 29 35.93 23.65 -4.31
CA GLY A 29 36.33 22.26 -4.07
C GLY A 29 36.32 21.42 -5.35
N ALA A 30 35.24 21.48 -6.12
CA ALA A 30 35.10 20.71 -7.36
C ALA A 30 36.09 21.12 -8.47
N LYS A 31 36.53 22.39 -8.49
CA LYS A 31 37.60 22.85 -9.39
C LYS A 31 38.99 22.31 -9.03
N LYS A 32 39.22 21.95 -7.77
CA LYS A 32 40.50 21.38 -7.32
C LYS A 32 40.55 19.88 -7.57
N ASP A 33 39.44 19.19 -7.31
CA ASP A 33 39.32 17.75 -7.46
C ASP A 33 38.21 17.41 -8.46
N PRO A 34 38.52 17.17 -9.74
CA PRO A 34 37.52 16.94 -10.78
C PRO A 34 36.68 15.68 -10.55
N GLU A 35 37.15 14.74 -9.73
CA GLU A 35 36.43 13.54 -9.32
C GLU A 35 35.12 13.86 -8.55
N LEU A 36 35.06 15.03 -7.90
CA LEU A 36 33.87 15.48 -7.18
C LEU A 36 32.66 15.69 -8.10
N TYR A 37 32.88 16.03 -9.39
CA TYR A 37 31.79 16.14 -10.37
C TYR A 37 31.19 14.77 -10.71
N ILE A 38 32.01 13.74 -10.79
CA ILE A 38 31.56 12.36 -11.05
C ILE A 38 30.75 11.86 -9.85
N LEU A 39 31.27 12.08 -8.64
CA LEU A 39 30.56 11.73 -7.41
C LEU A 39 29.23 12.48 -7.29
N PHE A 40 29.21 13.78 -7.63
CA PHE A 40 27.98 14.56 -7.67
C PHE A 40 26.95 13.99 -8.66
N GLY A 41 27.39 13.60 -9.86
CA GLY A 41 26.53 12.97 -10.86
C GLY A 41 25.89 11.67 -10.35
N ILE A 42 26.66 10.80 -9.70
CA ILE A 42 26.16 9.54 -9.13
C ILE A 42 25.15 9.80 -8.02
N MET A 43 25.45 10.72 -7.10
CA MET A 43 24.56 11.06 -5.99
C MET A 43 23.27 11.72 -6.48
N ALA A 44 23.36 12.64 -7.43
CA ALA A 44 22.19 13.26 -8.05
C ALA A 44 21.32 12.22 -8.79
N GLY A 45 21.93 11.27 -9.49
CA GLY A 45 21.22 10.16 -10.13
C GLY A 45 20.51 9.26 -9.12
N ALA A 46 21.19 8.85 -8.05
CA ALA A 46 20.62 7.99 -7.01
C ALA A 46 19.43 8.65 -6.29
N PHE A 47 19.58 9.91 -5.86
CA PHE A 47 18.51 10.64 -5.19
C PHE A 47 17.38 11.04 -6.15
N GLY A 48 17.69 11.37 -7.42
CA GLY A 48 16.69 11.67 -8.43
C GLY A 48 15.83 10.45 -8.77
N LEU A 49 16.44 9.28 -8.99
CA LEU A 49 15.71 8.03 -9.23
C LEU A 49 14.89 7.60 -8.03
N SER A 50 15.47 7.67 -6.82
CA SER A 50 14.75 7.36 -5.59
C SER A 50 13.57 8.31 -5.38
N GLY A 51 13.78 9.62 -5.57
CA GLY A 51 12.74 10.63 -5.49
C GLY A 51 11.61 10.41 -6.50
N TYR A 52 11.95 10.08 -7.76
CA TYR A 52 10.97 9.76 -8.79
C TYR A 52 10.16 8.50 -8.43
N TYR A 53 10.82 7.45 -7.97
CA TYR A 53 10.16 6.20 -7.57
C TYR A 53 9.20 6.42 -6.39
N LEU A 54 9.65 7.11 -5.33
CA LEU A 54 8.82 7.42 -4.16
C LEU A 54 7.69 8.40 -4.51
N GLY A 55 7.90 9.31 -5.45
CA GLY A 55 6.86 10.23 -5.93
C GLY A 55 5.76 9.54 -6.74
N GLY A 56 6.12 8.59 -7.63
CA GLY A 56 5.15 7.81 -8.39
C GLY A 56 4.45 6.72 -7.58
N LYS A 57 5.06 6.26 -6.49
CA LYS A 57 4.53 5.26 -5.56
C LYS A 57 4.61 5.78 -4.13
N PRO A 58 3.68 6.64 -3.71
CA PRO A 58 3.64 7.10 -2.33
C PRO A 58 3.52 5.88 -1.42
N THR A 59 4.51 5.68 -0.54
CA THR A 59 4.50 4.62 0.45
C THR A 59 3.33 4.88 1.41
N SER A 60 2.18 4.25 1.15
CA SER A 60 1.05 4.28 2.07
C SER A 60 1.40 3.46 3.32
N ALA A 61 0.98 3.93 4.49
CA ALA A 61 1.20 3.22 5.75
C ALA A 61 0.43 1.88 5.82
N SER A 62 -0.54 1.68 4.93
CA SER A 62 -1.32 0.45 4.80
C SER A 62 -0.94 -0.28 3.51
N SER A 63 -0.70 -1.59 3.58
CA SER A 63 -0.49 -2.47 2.43
C SER A 63 -1.78 -2.76 1.65
N GLU A 64 -2.76 -1.86 1.72
CA GLU A 64 -4.01 -2.01 0.99
C GLU A 64 -3.80 -1.65 -0.49
N VAL A 65 -4.17 -2.58 -1.35
CA VAL A 65 -4.26 -2.31 -2.79
C VAL A 65 -5.52 -1.47 -2.99
N LYS A 66 -5.37 -0.25 -3.54
CA LYS A 66 -6.52 0.56 -3.93
C LYS A 66 -7.30 -0.18 -5.00
N VAL A 67 -8.45 -0.74 -4.61
CA VAL A 67 -9.34 -1.49 -5.49
C VAL A 67 -10.01 -0.50 -6.45
N ASN A 68 -9.85 -0.73 -7.76
CA ASN A 68 -10.51 0.07 -8.78
C ASN A 68 -11.98 -0.38 -8.88
N VAL A 69 -12.86 0.34 -8.17
CA VAL A 69 -14.30 0.07 -8.15
C VAL A 69 -14.89 0.54 -9.48
N ALA A 70 -15.62 -0.35 -10.15
CA ALA A 70 -16.26 -0.01 -11.42
C ALA A 70 -17.39 1.01 -11.17
N PRO A 71 -17.46 2.13 -11.91
CA PRO A 71 -18.49 3.14 -11.71
C PRO A 71 -19.88 2.54 -12.01
N GLY A 72 -20.88 2.86 -11.18
CA GLY A 72 -22.25 2.38 -11.41
C GLY A 72 -22.51 0.92 -11.00
N THR A 73 -21.55 0.23 -10.40
CA THR A 73 -21.65 -1.20 -10.06
C THR A 73 -22.07 -1.47 -8.62
N MET A 74 -22.74 -0.49 -8.02
CA MET A 74 -23.34 -0.66 -6.71
C MET A 74 -24.55 -1.61 -6.83
N PRO A 75 -24.85 -2.45 -5.82
CA PRO A 75 -25.89 -3.50 -5.92
C PRO A 75 -27.29 -3.00 -6.25
N TRP A 76 -27.58 -1.72 -5.96
CA TRP A 76 -28.85 -1.07 -6.27
C TRP A 76 -28.89 -0.41 -7.67
N GLN A 77 -27.76 -0.34 -8.37
CA GLN A 77 -27.63 0.27 -9.71
C GLN A 77 -27.53 -0.77 -10.82
N THR A 78 -27.20 -2.02 -10.50
CA THR A 78 -26.97 -3.09 -11.47
C THR A 78 -27.79 -4.34 -11.15
N GLU A 79 -28.15 -5.10 -12.17
CA GLU A 79 -28.64 -6.46 -12.00
C GLU A 79 -27.43 -7.37 -11.75
N SER A 80 -27.43 -8.08 -10.62
CA SER A 80 -26.32 -8.96 -10.27
C SER A 80 -26.09 -10.02 -11.35
N SER A 81 -24.82 -10.38 -11.57
CA SER A 81 -24.39 -11.49 -12.43
C SER A 81 -25.07 -12.84 -12.11
N LYS A 82 -25.64 -12.99 -10.90
CA LYS A 82 -26.35 -14.17 -10.42
C LYS A 82 -27.85 -13.94 -10.14
N GLY A 83 -28.42 -12.83 -10.63
CA GLY A 83 -29.84 -12.48 -10.44
C GLY A 83 -30.15 -11.83 -9.08
N ASP A 84 -31.43 -11.55 -8.82
CA ASP A 84 -31.89 -10.72 -7.70
C ASP A 84 -31.46 -11.22 -6.30
N GLY A 85 -31.26 -12.54 -6.14
CA GLY A 85 -30.82 -13.15 -4.87
C GLY A 85 -29.38 -12.81 -4.48
N ALA A 86 -28.53 -12.46 -5.44
CA ALA A 86 -27.12 -12.16 -5.19
C ALA A 86 -26.86 -10.68 -4.85
N ARG A 87 -27.88 -9.82 -4.89
CA ARG A 87 -27.77 -8.40 -4.45
C ARG A 87 -27.30 -8.28 -2.99
N HIS A 88 -27.54 -9.31 -2.17
CA HIS A 88 -27.07 -9.37 -0.78
C HIS A 88 -25.60 -9.80 -0.63
N ASP A 89 -25.02 -10.43 -1.65
CA ASP A 89 -23.75 -11.15 -1.52
C ASP A 89 -22.52 -10.27 -1.83
N PHE A 90 -22.67 -9.23 -2.66
CA PHE A 90 -21.58 -8.33 -3.04
C PHE A 90 -21.94 -6.87 -2.76
N LYS A 91 -20.94 -6.07 -2.35
CA LYS A 91 -21.12 -4.65 -2.00
C LYS A 91 -20.82 -3.69 -3.15
N TYR A 92 -19.95 -4.11 -4.07
CA TYR A 92 -19.51 -3.35 -5.24
C TYR A 92 -18.87 -4.33 -6.24
N GLN A 93 -18.67 -3.90 -7.48
CA GLN A 93 -17.82 -4.63 -8.43
C GLN A 93 -16.50 -3.90 -8.63
N TYR A 94 -15.46 -4.66 -8.95
CA TYR A 94 -14.13 -4.13 -9.15
C TYR A 94 -13.47 -4.70 -10.39
N HIS A 95 -12.54 -3.93 -10.96
CA HIS A 95 -11.69 -4.41 -12.04
C HIS A 95 -10.51 -5.21 -11.47
N PRO A 96 -10.37 -6.50 -11.82
CA PRO A 96 -9.22 -7.30 -11.40
C PRO A 96 -7.91 -6.65 -11.85
N ALA A 97 -6.90 -6.67 -10.97
CA ALA A 97 -5.60 -6.01 -11.17
C ALA A 97 -5.67 -4.49 -11.41
N GLY A 98 -6.82 -3.85 -11.19
CA GLY A 98 -7.01 -2.42 -11.38
C GLY A 98 -7.13 -1.97 -12.84
N ASP A 99 -7.12 -2.90 -13.81
CA ASP A 99 -7.22 -2.58 -15.24
C ASP A 99 -8.70 -2.43 -15.68
N PRO A 100 -9.14 -1.22 -16.08
CA PRO A 100 -10.52 -0.96 -16.53
C PRO A 100 -10.98 -1.79 -17.73
N ARG A 101 -10.05 -2.41 -18.47
CA ARG A 101 -10.35 -3.26 -19.63
C ARG A 101 -10.84 -4.65 -19.22
N ASN A 102 -10.51 -5.09 -18.01
CA ASN A 102 -10.96 -6.38 -17.50
C ASN A 102 -12.45 -6.30 -17.11
N PRO A 103 -13.24 -7.36 -17.35
CA PRO A 103 -14.64 -7.39 -16.93
C PRO A 103 -14.74 -7.21 -15.41
N PRO A 104 -15.67 -6.37 -14.90
CA PRO A 104 -15.90 -6.20 -13.47
C PRO A 104 -16.23 -7.54 -12.80
N ARG A 105 -15.63 -7.77 -11.63
CA ARG A 105 -15.94 -8.94 -10.77
C ARG A 105 -16.64 -8.47 -9.51
N ASP A 106 -17.57 -9.29 -9.03
CA ASP A 106 -18.27 -9.06 -7.78
C ASP A 106 -17.28 -9.12 -6.60
N ALA A 107 -17.33 -8.10 -5.74
CA ALA A 107 -16.49 -8.07 -4.54
C ALA A 107 -16.89 -9.19 -3.57
N PRO A 108 -15.92 -9.82 -2.88
CA PRO A 108 -16.23 -10.77 -1.82
C PRO A 108 -17.07 -10.08 -0.72
N SER A 109 -17.94 -10.85 -0.08
CA SER A 109 -18.76 -10.36 1.02
C SER A 109 -17.88 -9.89 2.19
N ALA A 110 -18.35 -8.87 2.93
CA ALA A 110 -17.61 -8.32 4.07
C ALA A 110 -17.51 -9.31 5.25
N LEU A 111 -18.41 -10.30 5.30
CA LEU A 111 -18.41 -11.38 6.28
C LEU A 111 -17.89 -12.66 5.61
N HIS A 112 -16.62 -12.96 5.84
CA HIS A 112 -15.98 -14.17 5.34
C HIS A 112 -15.77 -15.15 6.50
N SER A 113 -16.48 -16.27 6.51
CA SER A 113 -16.24 -17.39 7.41
C SER A 113 -15.51 -18.51 6.67
N VAL A 114 -14.25 -18.76 7.02
CA VAL A 114 -13.53 -19.95 6.54
C VAL A 114 -13.80 -21.10 7.49
N ILE A 115 -14.39 -22.17 6.98
CA ILE A 115 -14.45 -23.44 7.70
C ILE A 115 -13.20 -24.22 7.29
N VAL A 116 -12.31 -24.48 8.24
CA VAL A 116 -11.11 -25.29 8.01
C VAL A 116 -11.45 -26.74 8.41
N PRO A 117 -11.59 -27.67 7.45
CA PRO A 117 -11.85 -29.07 7.78
C PRO A 117 -10.58 -29.74 8.33
N ASN A 118 -10.75 -30.79 9.12
CA ASN A 118 -9.68 -31.72 9.54
C ASN A 118 -8.52 -31.05 10.30
N VAL A 119 -8.84 -30.33 11.36
CA VAL A 119 -7.84 -29.73 12.26
C VAL A 119 -7.57 -30.64 13.47
N ASN A 120 -6.29 -30.92 13.75
CA ASN A 120 -5.87 -31.63 14.96
C ASN A 120 -5.82 -30.66 16.14
N LEU A 121 -6.96 -30.43 16.80
CA LEU A 121 -7.03 -29.65 18.04
C LEU A 121 -7.16 -30.57 19.27
N PRO A 122 -6.58 -30.20 20.43
CA PRO A 122 -6.90 -30.83 21.70
C PRO A 122 -8.41 -30.84 21.96
N LYS A 123 -8.92 -31.92 22.58
CA LYS A 123 -10.36 -32.18 22.76
C LYS A 123 -11.13 -30.99 23.35
N GLU A 124 -10.55 -30.31 24.33
CA GLU A 124 -11.16 -29.15 24.98
C GLU A 124 -11.43 -27.98 24.01
N LEU A 125 -10.50 -27.72 23.08
CA LEU A 125 -10.66 -26.66 22.08
C LEU A 125 -11.55 -27.11 20.93
N HIS A 126 -11.47 -28.39 20.55
CA HIS A 126 -12.36 -28.97 19.55
C HIS A 126 -13.83 -28.83 19.98
N ASP A 127 -14.18 -29.23 21.20
CA ASP A 127 -15.57 -29.18 21.67
C ASP A 127 -16.07 -27.72 21.84
N LYS A 128 -15.18 -26.77 22.12
CA LYS A 128 -15.53 -25.34 22.27
C LYS A 128 -15.76 -24.64 20.92
N TYR A 129 -14.89 -24.86 19.93
CA TYR A 129 -14.93 -24.15 18.64
C TYR A 129 -15.59 -24.94 17.51
N ASN A 130 -15.88 -26.23 17.71
CA ASN A 130 -16.64 -27.00 16.75
C ASN A 130 -18.10 -26.51 16.70
N LYS A 131 -18.50 -26.09 15.50
CA LYS A 131 -19.85 -25.66 15.15
C LYS A 131 -20.65 -26.80 14.49
N TRP A 132 -19.99 -27.89 14.08
CA TRP A 132 -20.61 -29.01 13.40
C TRP A 132 -21.31 -29.94 14.40
N GLY A 133 -22.62 -30.15 14.24
CA GLY A 133 -23.42 -31.06 15.07
C GLY A 133 -24.00 -30.46 16.36
N LYS A 134 -24.09 -29.13 16.47
CA LYS A 134 -24.79 -28.44 17.56
C LYS A 134 -26.03 -27.74 17.02
N ASP A 135 -27.13 -27.77 17.77
CA ASP A 135 -28.39 -27.18 17.34
C ASP A 135 -28.28 -25.66 17.16
N GLY A 136 -28.63 -25.16 15.96
CA GLY A 136 -28.70 -23.73 15.64
C GLY A 136 -27.60 -23.17 14.72
N TYR A 137 -26.79 -24.01 14.07
CA TYR A 137 -25.86 -23.64 13.00
C TYR A 137 -25.99 -24.56 11.79
#